data_AF-F8JNP2-F1
#
_entry.id   AF-F8JNP2-F1
#
_cell.length_a   1.000
_cell.length_b   1.000
_cell.length_c   1.000
_cell.angle_alpha   90.00
_cell.angle_beta   90.00
_cell.angle_gamma   90.00
#
_symmetry.space_group_name_H-M   'P 1'
#
loop_
_entity.id
_entity.type
_entity.pdbx_description
1 polymer ?
#
loop_
_entity_poly.entity_id
_entity_poly.type
_entity_poly.pdbx_seq_one_letter_code
_entity_poly.pdbx_strand_id
1 'polypeptide(L)'
;MSLTSNQLSTSAVAIAAGLSESWAWKARDQGVLYEPHFEDSVVALRVYAFVSQIVWPGVRRPRSARQELELWQSSAVEAAREAASDPNTTPDTALWVLEDSVHLVTTPAKRAAFDLEHLGGRVAFRIPVGLWVSELPDAIANLKHRRRRPQNPKSAA
;
A
#
# COMPACT_ATOMS: atom_id res chain seq x y z
N MET A 1 18.91 8.86 -16.21
CA MET A 1 17.77 8.50 -15.34
C MET A 1 18.14 8.88 -13.92
N SER A 2 17.49 9.90 -13.34
CA SER A 2 17.91 10.44 -12.05
C SER A 2 17.33 9.60 -10.91
N LEU A 3 18.14 8.72 -10.33
CA LEU A 3 17.83 7.98 -9.10
C LEU A 3 17.99 8.91 -7.90
N THR A 4 17.04 9.83 -7.68
CA THR A 4 16.94 10.51 -6.39
C THR A 4 16.15 9.63 -5.42
N SER A 5 16.69 8.46 -5.09
CA SER A 5 16.08 7.57 -4.10
C SER A 5 16.27 8.18 -2.70
N ASN A 6 15.37 9.09 -2.33
CA ASN A 6 15.35 9.66 -0.99
C ASN A 6 14.81 8.59 -0.04
N GLN A 7 15.71 7.83 0.55
CA GLN A 7 15.38 6.88 1.61
C GLN A 7 14.44 7.52 2.65
N LEU A 8 13.33 6.85 2.92
CA LEU A 8 12.30 7.30 3.85
C LEU A 8 12.55 6.68 5.24
N SER A 9 12.22 7.42 6.30
CA SER A 9 12.08 6.83 7.63
C SER A 9 10.75 6.07 7.75
N THR A 10 10.63 5.13 8.68
CA THR A 10 9.39 4.38 8.92
C THR A 10 8.19 5.32 9.17
N SER A 11 8.40 6.42 9.92
CA SER A 11 7.41 7.47 10.14
C SER A 11 7.04 8.24 8.86
N ALA A 12 8.03 8.53 8.00
CA ALA A 12 7.79 9.18 6.72
C ALA A 12 6.95 8.31 5.78
N VAL A 13 7.20 6.99 5.75
CA VAL A 13 6.39 6.02 5.02
C VAL A 13 4.94 6.03 5.53
N ALA A 14 4.74 5.98 6.86
CA ALA A 14 3.39 6.05 7.44
C ALA A 14 2.63 7.31 7.04
N ILE A 15 3.29 8.48 7.15
CA ILE A 15 2.67 9.77 6.81
C ILE A 15 2.35 9.85 5.31
N ALA A 16 3.28 9.47 4.42
CA ALA A 16 3.03 9.45 2.98
C ALA A 16 1.93 8.44 2.59
N ALA A 17 1.80 7.36 3.35
CA ALA A 17 0.72 6.38 3.19
C ALA A 17 -0.63 6.90 3.72
N GLY A 18 -0.66 8.03 4.44
CA GLY A 18 -1.88 8.54 5.08
C GLY A 18 -2.30 7.73 6.32
N LEU A 19 -1.36 7.02 6.94
CA LEU A 19 -1.59 6.10 8.05
C LEU A 19 -0.88 6.55 9.33
N SER A 20 -1.34 6.02 10.47
CA SER A 20 -0.65 6.21 11.75
C SER A 20 0.64 5.38 11.79
N GLU A 21 1.64 5.81 12.56
CA GLU A 21 2.91 5.09 12.69
C GLU A 21 2.74 3.66 13.22
N SER A 22 1.68 3.40 13.99
CA SER A 22 1.37 2.05 14.50
C SER A 22 1.23 1.03 13.38
N TRP A 23 0.70 1.42 12.20
CA TRP A 23 0.60 0.54 11.04
C TRP A 23 1.97 0.20 10.46
N ALA A 24 2.88 1.18 10.41
CA ALA A 24 4.23 0.95 9.89
C ALA A 24 5.05 0.06 10.83
N TRP A 25 4.92 0.23 12.15
CA TRP A 25 5.55 -0.66 13.12
C TRP A 25 5.00 -2.09 13.02
N LYS A 26 3.68 -2.25 12.96
CA LYS A 26 3.05 -3.56 12.78
C LYS A 26 3.50 -4.23 11.46
N ALA A 27 3.57 -3.46 10.38
CA ALA A 27 4.05 -3.92 9.09
C ALA A 27 5.51 -4.37 9.16
N ARG A 28 6.38 -3.63 9.84
CA ARG A 28 7.78 -4.03 10.06
C ARG A 28 7.87 -5.36 10.82
N ASP A 29 7.12 -5.49 11.91
CA ASP A 29 7.13 -6.69 12.76
C ASP A 29 6.54 -7.93 12.06
N GLN A 30 5.79 -7.73 10.97
CA GLN A 30 5.26 -8.80 10.11
C GLN A 30 6.06 -8.99 8.83
N GLY A 31 7.23 -8.35 8.68
CA GLY A 31 8.05 -8.47 7.48
C GLY A 31 7.41 -7.87 6.24
N VAL A 32 6.50 -6.91 6.38
CA VAL A 32 5.96 -6.16 5.24
C VAL A 32 6.87 -5.00 4.89
N LEU A 33 7.44 -4.31 5.89
CA LEU A 33 8.36 -3.18 5.66
C LEU A 33 9.80 -3.59 5.97
N TYR A 34 10.68 -3.38 4.99
CA TYR A 34 12.12 -3.64 5.08
C TYR A 34 12.90 -2.33 4.96
N GLU A 35 13.95 -2.17 5.76
CA GLU A 35 14.90 -1.08 5.60
C GLU A 35 15.93 -1.46 4.52
N PRO A 36 16.38 -0.51 3.67
CA PRO A 36 15.93 0.88 3.56
C PRO A 36 14.54 1.02 2.91
N HIS A 37 13.77 2.04 3.31
CA HIS A 37 12.43 2.27 2.75
C HIS A 37 12.44 3.24 1.56
N PHE A 38 11.65 2.93 0.54
CA PHE A 38 11.46 3.75 -0.66
C PHE A 38 9.97 3.97 -0.97
N GLU A 39 9.68 4.49 -2.16
CA GLU A 39 8.32 4.85 -2.59
C GLU A 39 7.39 3.63 -2.65
N ASP A 40 7.93 2.48 -3.07
CA ASP A 40 7.23 1.18 -3.08
C ASP A 40 6.69 0.79 -1.71
N SER A 41 7.41 1.13 -0.65
CA SER A 41 7.08 0.83 0.74
C SER A 41 5.87 1.62 1.21
N VAL A 42 5.59 2.79 0.61
CA VAL A 42 4.38 3.57 0.86
C VAL A 42 3.15 2.86 0.32
N VAL A 43 3.21 2.36 -0.92
CA VAL A 43 2.10 1.63 -1.55
C VAL A 43 1.88 0.28 -0.86
N ALA A 44 2.97 -0.44 -0.57
CA ALA A 44 2.94 -1.69 0.19
C ALA A 44 2.25 -1.50 1.54
N LEU A 45 2.56 -0.41 2.27
CA LEU A 45 1.93 -0.12 3.56
C LEU A 45 0.43 0.19 3.42
N ARG A 46 0.02 0.95 2.39
CA ARG A 46 -1.41 1.22 2.11
C ARG A 46 -2.17 -0.09 1.83
N VAL A 47 -1.62 -0.95 0.96
CA VAL A 47 -2.24 -2.24 0.63
C VAL A 47 -2.29 -3.14 1.85
N TYR A 48 -1.19 -3.27 2.60
CA TYR A 48 -1.14 -4.05 3.84
C TYR A 48 -2.22 -3.61 4.84
N ALA A 49 -2.36 -2.30 5.07
CA ALA A 49 -3.36 -1.77 6.00
C ALA A 49 -4.79 -2.08 5.55
N PHE A 50 -5.03 -2.09 4.24
CA PHE A 50 -6.32 -2.46 3.65
C PHE A 50 -6.59 -3.97 3.79
N VAL A 51 -5.69 -4.82 3.29
CA VAL A 51 -5.91 -6.28 3.27
C VAL A 51 -5.93 -6.91 4.67
N SER A 52 -5.24 -6.29 5.63
CA SER A 52 -5.30 -6.69 7.04
C SER A 52 -6.72 -6.59 7.62
N GLN A 53 -7.58 -5.75 7.06
CA GLN A 53 -8.94 -5.52 7.55
C GLN A 53 -9.99 -6.39 6.86
N ILE A 54 -9.66 -7.00 5.72
CA ILE A 54 -10.58 -7.89 5.00
C ILE A 54 -10.79 -9.16 5.80
N VAL A 55 -12.04 -9.59 5.96
CA VAL A 55 -12.41 -10.89 6.52
C VAL A 55 -13.34 -11.57 5.53
N TRP A 56 -12.92 -12.73 5.01
CA TRP A 56 -13.74 -13.50 4.07
C TRP A 56 -14.91 -14.19 4.79
N PRO A 57 -16.08 -14.30 4.15
CA PRO A 57 -17.21 -15.04 4.72
C PRO A 57 -16.82 -16.48 5.07
N GLY A 58 -17.23 -16.97 6.24
CA GLY A 58 -16.90 -18.32 6.70
C GLY A 58 -15.53 -18.46 7.38
N VAL A 59 -14.63 -17.49 7.23
CA VAL A 59 -13.33 -17.47 7.92
C VAL A 59 -13.50 -16.87 9.32
N ARG A 60 -13.24 -17.67 10.35
CA ARG A 60 -13.24 -17.19 11.75
C ARG A 60 -11.84 -16.71 12.12
N ARG A 61 -11.69 -15.41 12.38
CA ARG A 61 -10.46 -14.86 12.95
C ARG A 61 -10.43 -15.03 14.47
N PRO A 62 -9.47 -15.79 15.03
CA PRO A 62 -9.29 -15.87 16.47
C PRO A 62 -8.93 -14.49 17.02
N ARG A 63 -9.62 -14.06 18.08
CA ARG A 63 -9.43 -12.72 18.67
C ARG A 63 -8.14 -12.61 19.49
N SER A 64 -7.57 -13.73 19.93
CA SER A 64 -6.46 -13.82 20.88
C SER A 64 -5.14 -14.29 20.28
N ALA A 65 -5.11 -14.73 19.02
CA ALA A 65 -3.88 -15.18 18.38
C ALA A 65 -3.16 -14.00 17.71
N ARG A 66 -1.83 -13.97 17.81
CA ARG A 66 -1.00 -13.08 16.99
C ARG A 66 -1.27 -13.46 15.54
N GLN A 67 -1.92 -12.55 14.80
CA GLN A 67 -2.28 -12.79 13.41
C GLN A 67 -1.00 -12.68 12.59
N GLU A 68 -0.55 -13.81 12.06
CA GLU A 68 0.42 -13.83 10.97
C GLU A 68 -0.26 -13.41 9.67
N LEU A 69 0.53 -12.92 8.73
CA LEU A 69 0.03 -12.54 7.42
C LEU A 69 -0.39 -13.81 6.67
N GLU A 70 -1.62 -13.86 6.19
CA GLU A 70 -2.06 -14.95 5.31
C GLU A 70 -1.34 -14.84 3.97
N LEU A 71 -1.13 -15.96 3.28
CA LEU A 71 -0.35 -16.00 2.03
C LEU A 71 -0.89 -15.01 0.98
N TRP A 72 -2.21 -14.93 0.82
CA TRP A 72 -2.83 -14.00 -0.14
C TRP A 72 -2.60 -12.53 0.24
N GLN A 73 -2.51 -12.21 1.54
CA GLN A 73 -2.19 -10.85 2.00
C GLN A 73 -0.75 -10.51 1.61
N SER A 74 0.18 -11.46 1.73
CA SER A 74 1.58 -11.28 1.34
C SER A 74 1.67 -11.08 -0.16
N SER A 75 0.98 -11.90 -0.94
CA SER A 75 0.89 -11.76 -2.40
C SER A 75 0.31 -10.41 -2.82
N ALA A 76 -0.70 -9.89 -2.12
CA ALA A 76 -1.26 -8.57 -2.39
C ALA A 76 -0.25 -7.44 -2.14
N VAL A 77 0.50 -7.53 -1.04
CA VAL A 77 1.55 -6.56 -0.72
C VAL A 77 2.67 -6.58 -1.77
N GLU A 78 3.13 -7.76 -2.17
CA GLU A 78 4.19 -7.89 -3.18
C GLU A 78 3.74 -7.41 -4.56
N ALA A 79 2.52 -7.75 -4.98
CA ALA A 79 1.95 -7.22 -6.22
C ALA A 79 1.81 -5.69 -6.21
N ALA A 80 1.61 -5.09 -5.03
CA ALA A 80 1.60 -3.64 -4.88
C ALA A 80 2.99 -3.02 -5.04
N ARG A 81 4.05 -3.70 -4.55
CA ARG A 81 5.45 -3.27 -4.74
C ARG A 81 5.85 -3.36 -6.21
N GLU A 82 5.46 -4.44 -6.87
CA GLU A 82 5.65 -4.64 -8.30
C GLU A 82 4.98 -3.49 -9.07
N ALA A 83 3.72 -3.17 -8.77
CA ALA A 83 3.03 -2.05 -9.40
C ALA A 83 3.75 -0.71 -9.16
N ALA A 84 4.30 -0.46 -7.97
CA ALA A 84 5.03 0.78 -7.70
C ALA A 84 6.37 0.89 -8.45
N SER A 85 6.94 -0.24 -8.85
CA SER A 85 8.23 -0.30 -9.56
C SER A 85 8.08 -0.51 -11.07
N ASP A 86 6.92 -0.95 -11.55
CA ASP A 86 6.65 -1.22 -12.96
C ASP A 86 6.41 0.10 -13.73
N PRO A 87 7.21 0.41 -14.76
CA PRO A 87 7.01 1.60 -15.59
C PRO A 87 5.70 1.57 -16.39
N ASN A 88 5.05 0.41 -16.54
CA ASN A 88 3.75 0.29 -17.21
C ASN A 88 2.57 0.56 -16.28
N THR A 89 2.81 0.82 -14.99
CA THR A 89 1.75 1.16 -14.05
C THR A 89 1.15 2.51 -14.42
N THR A 90 -0.11 2.47 -14.83
CA THR A 90 -0.94 3.65 -15.10
C THR A 90 -1.86 3.92 -13.91
N PRO A 91 -2.47 5.12 -13.80
CA PRO A 91 -3.52 5.40 -12.80
C PRO A 91 -4.70 4.42 -12.84
N ASP A 92 -4.94 3.77 -13.98
CA ASP A 92 -5.99 2.76 -14.15
C ASP A 92 -5.63 1.38 -13.58
N THR A 93 -4.37 1.17 -13.19
CA THR A 93 -3.89 -0.11 -12.66
C THR A 93 -4.63 -0.45 -11.37
N ALA A 94 -5.24 -1.63 -11.36
CA ALA A 94 -6.00 -2.15 -10.24
C ALA A 94 -5.40 -3.46 -9.76
N LEU A 95 -5.35 -3.62 -8.44
CA LEU A 95 -5.05 -4.87 -7.78
C LEU A 95 -6.37 -5.51 -7.34
N TRP A 96 -6.71 -6.63 -7.95
CA TRP A 96 -7.85 -7.44 -7.56
C TRP A 96 -7.42 -8.44 -6.51
N VAL A 97 -8.14 -8.47 -5.39
CA VAL A 97 -7.93 -9.42 -4.31
C VAL A 97 -9.19 -10.26 -4.18
N LEU A 98 -9.03 -11.57 -4.38
CA LEU A 98 -10.03 -12.59 -4.17
C LEU A 98 -9.62 -13.44 -2.97
N GLU A 99 -10.51 -14.33 -2.51
CA GLU A 99 -10.24 -15.21 -1.37
C GLU A 99 -9.02 -16.11 -1.59
N ASP A 100 -8.78 -16.54 -2.83
CA ASP A 100 -7.76 -17.52 -3.19
C ASP A 100 -6.60 -16.95 -4.02
N SER A 101 -6.73 -15.71 -4.51
CA SER A 101 -5.85 -15.20 -5.55
C SER A 101 -5.80 -13.68 -5.60
N VAL A 102 -4.73 -13.18 -6.21
CA VAL A 102 -4.47 -11.75 -6.36
C VAL A 102 -4.02 -11.50 -7.80
N HIS A 103 -4.56 -10.46 -8.44
CA HIS A 103 -4.30 -10.14 -9.84
C HIS A 103 -4.05 -8.66 -10.05
N LEU A 104 -2.94 -8.33 -10.71
CA LEU A 104 -2.65 -6.95 -11.13
C LEU A 104 -3.13 -6.73 -12.56
N VAL A 105 -3.93 -5.69 -12.78
CA VAL A 105 -4.55 -5.41 -14.08
C VAL A 105 -4.35 -3.95 -14.45
N THR A 106 -3.59 -3.69 -15.51
CA THR A 106 -3.04 -2.35 -15.82
C THR A 106 -3.88 -1.49 -16.77
N THR A 107 -4.87 -2.05 -17.47
CA THR A 107 -5.67 -1.31 -18.46
C THR A 107 -7.18 -1.42 -18.23
N PRO A 108 -7.98 -0.40 -18.59
CA PRO A 108 -9.44 -0.47 -18.48
C PRO A 108 -10.07 -1.68 -19.18
N ALA A 109 -9.59 -2.00 -20.40
CA ALA A 109 -10.09 -3.14 -21.16
C ALA A 109 -9.83 -4.47 -20.44
N LYS A 110 -8.62 -4.67 -19.90
CA LYS A 110 -8.29 -5.87 -19.13
C LYS A 110 -9.08 -5.93 -17.82
N ARG A 111 -9.39 -4.79 -17.18
CA ARG A 111 -10.24 -4.76 -15.97
C ARG A 111 -11.66 -5.24 -16.28
N ALA A 112 -12.24 -4.78 -17.39
CA ALA A 112 -13.57 -5.22 -17.81
C ALA A 112 -13.58 -6.72 -18.17
N ALA A 113 -12.55 -7.19 -18.88
CA ALA A 113 -12.40 -8.61 -19.18
C ALA A 113 -12.27 -9.46 -17.90
N PHE A 114 -11.45 -9.01 -16.94
CA PHE A 114 -11.25 -9.70 -15.67
C PHE A 114 -12.56 -9.86 -14.89
N ASP A 115 -13.37 -8.80 -14.82
CA ASP A 115 -14.69 -8.83 -14.16
C ASP A 115 -15.59 -9.93 -14.76
N LEU A 116 -15.72 -9.93 -16.09
CA LEU A 116 -16.55 -10.88 -16.84
C LEU A 116 -16.05 -12.33 -16.71
N GLU A 117 -14.73 -12.54 -16.74
CA GLU A 117 -14.12 -13.88 -16.78
C GLU A 117 -13.96 -14.51 -15.39
N HIS A 118 -13.67 -13.70 -14.36
CA HIS A 118 -13.17 -14.22 -13.07
C HIS A 118 -14.10 -13.97 -11.89
N LEU A 119 -14.95 -12.93 -11.95
CA LEU A 119 -15.76 -12.58 -10.80
C LEU A 119 -17.01 -13.45 -10.71
N GLY A 120 -17.87 -13.56 -11.73
CA GLY A 120 -18.91 -14.60 -11.79
C GLY A 120 -19.73 -14.85 -10.51
N GLY A 121 -19.98 -13.82 -9.69
CA GLY A 121 -20.67 -13.92 -8.38
C GLY A 121 -19.77 -14.08 -7.15
N ARG A 122 -18.45 -14.16 -7.33
CA ARG A 122 -17.43 -14.18 -6.27
C ARG A 122 -17.25 -12.79 -5.66
N VAL A 123 -16.92 -12.76 -4.37
CA VAL A 123 -16.52 -11.53 -3.70
C VAL A 123 -15.08 -11.20 -4.07
N ALA A 124 -14.85 -9.97 -4.50
CA ALA A 124 -13.51 -9.45 -4.79
C ALA A 124 -13.40 -8.00 -4.32
N PHE A 125 -12.20 -7.62 -3.94
CA PHE A 125 -11.85 -6.23 -3.63
C PHE A 125 -10.97 -5.67 -4.74
N ARG A 126 -11.36 -4.49 -5.23
CA ARG A 126 -10.55 -3.72 -6.20
C ARG A 126 -9.78 -2.63 -5.48
N ILE A 127 -8.48 -2.77 -5.40
CA ILE A 127 -7.59 -1.78 -4.79
C ILE A 127 -6.97 -0.90 -5.90
N PRO A 128 -7.11 0.43 -5.85
CA PRO A 128 -6.66 1.34 -6.91
C PRO A 128 -5.16 1.65 -6.80
N VAL A 129 -4.32 0.62 -6.92
CA VAL A 129 -2.85 0.76 -6.71
C VAL A 129 -2.21 1.73 -7.70
N GLY A 130 -2.68 1.78 -8.94
CA GLY A 130 -2.19 2.71 -9.96
C GLY A 130 -2.39 4.17 -9.58
N LEU A 131 -3.57 4.50 -9.03
CA LEU A 131 -3.86 5.83 -8.52
C LEU A 131 -2.91 6.18 -7.36
N TRP A 132 -2.75 5.26 -6.40
CA TRP A 132 -1.84 5.50 -5.27
C TRP A 132 -0.40 5.70 -5.70
N VAL A 133 0.08 4.96 -6.72
CA VAL A 133 1.41 5.16 -7.31
C VAL A 133 1.52 6.55 -7.94
N SER A 134 0.49 7.00 -8.67
CA SER A 134 0.49 8.34 -9.29
C SER A 134 0.52 9.48 -8.27
N GLU A 135 0.02 9.26 -7.04
CA GLU A 135 0.02 10.23 -5.94
C GLU A 135 1.35 10.27 -5.15
N LEU A 136 2.24 9.27 -5.32
CA LEU A 136 3.47 9.16 -4.52
C LEU A 136 4.37 10.39 -4.60
N PRO A 137 4.66 10.98 -5.78
CA PRO A 137 5.57 12.12 -5.87
C PRO A 137 5.10 13.29 -5.02
N ASP A 138 3.80 13.59 -5.06
CA ASP A 138 3.18 14.67 -4.29
C ASP A 138 3.17 14.35 -2.80
N ALA A 139 2.82 13.13 -2.42
CA ALA A 139 2.84 12.68 -1.04
C ALA A 139 4.23 12.83 -0.41
N ILE A 140 5.28 12.45 -1.14
CA ILE A 140 6.67 12.55 -0.70
C ILE A 140 7.16 14.00 -0.68
N ALA A 141 6.78 14.82 -1.67
CA ALA A 141 7.11 16.24 -1.72
C ALA A 141 6.53 17.00 -0.51
N ASN A 142 5.32 16.64 -0.09
CA ASN A 142 4.65 17.24 1.07
C ASN A 142 5.36 16.94 2.41
N LEU A 143 6.05 15.80 2.53
CA LEU A 143 6.87 15.50 3.71
C LEU A 143 8.00 16.53 3.91
N LYS A 144 8.64 16.94 2.81
CA LYS A 144 9.74 17.91 2.83
C LYS A 144 9.27 19.29 3.27
N HIS A 145 8.06 19.69 2.85
CA HIS A 145 7.45 20.97 3.24
C HIS A 145 7.11 21.01 4.73
N ARG A 146 6.61 19.90 5.29
CA ARG A 146 6.29 19.82 6.71
C ARG A 146 7.53 19.96 7.61
N ARG A 147 8.69 19.45 7.19
CA ARG A 147 9.96 19.63 7.91
C ARG A 147 10.46 21.09 7.94
N ARG A 148 10.02 21.92 7.00
CA ARG A 148 10.49 23.32 6.85
C ARG A 148 9.66 24.35 7.61
N ARG A 149 8.55 23.98 8.25
CA ARG A 149 7.79 24.95 9.05
C ARG A 149 8.63 25.34 10.27
N PRO A 150 9.06 26.61 10.41
CA PRO A 150 9.84 27.02 11.58
C PRO A 150 8.99 26.78 12.82
N GLN A 151 9.56 26.05 13.79
CA GLN A 151 9.04 26.08 15.14
C GLN A 151 9.13 27.53 15.59
N ASN A 152 7.98 28.19 15.76
CA ASN A 152 7.96 29.51 16.38
C ASN A 152 8.76 29.39 17.68
N PRO A 153 9.86 30.16 17.85
CA PRO A 153 10.49 30.25 19.15
C PRO A 153 9.40 30.81 20.07
N LYS A 154 9.12 30.09 21.16
CA LYS A 154 8.23 30.53 22.22
C LYS A 154 8.51 32.01 22.49
N SER A 155 7.47 32.82 22.38
CA SER A 155 7.39 34.15 22.95
C SER A 155 7.91 34.08 24.38
N ALA A 156 9.13 34.57 24.58
CA ALA A 156 9.69 34.85 25.88
C ALA A 156 9.26 36.25 26.29
N ALA A 157 8.83 36.35 27.56
CA ALA A 157 8.41 37.54 28.31
C ALA A 157 7.02 38.10 28.01
#